data_AF-A0A6B2E0I5-F1
#
_entry.id   AF-A0A6B2E0I5-F1
#
_cell.length_a   1.000
_cell.length_b   1.000
_cell.length_c   1.000
_cell.angle_alpha   90.00
_cell.angle_beta   90.00
_cell.angle_gamma   90.00
#
_symmetry.space_group_name_H-M   'P 1'
#
loop_
_entity.id
_entity.type
_entity.pdbx_description
1 polymer ?
#
loop_
_entity_poly.entity_id
_entity_poly.type
_entity_poly.pdbx_seq_one_letter_code
_entity_poly.pdbx_strand_id
1 'polypeptide(L)'
;MDGPGFHVDIEALASASKSMGDIVHDQDSFELRGLCGEPGLYGHNGVHDALAELCGRWSVGLDALSDRASDLGDLLGKAAAAYRAVEHSNADALKSDPGWDAVTPDEPTVGAV
;
A
#
# COMPACT_ATOMS: atom_id res chain seq x y z
N MET A 1 -14.83 16.61 -15.01
CA MET A 1 -15.78 16.88 -13.91
C MET A 1 -16.46 15.54 -13.68
N ASP A 2 -15.88 14.75 -12.79
CA ASP A 2 -16.15 13.32 -12.68
C ASP A 2 -17.45 13.09 -11.88
N GLY A 3 -18.23 12.12 -12.36
CA GLY A 3 -19.60 11.87 -11.90
C GLY A 3 -19.69 11.37 -10.45
N PRO A 4 -20.93 11.21 -9.94
CA PRO A 4 -21.17 10.79 -8.56
C PRO A 4 -20.64 9.36 -8.31
N GLY A 5 -19.58 9.23 -7.53
CA GLY A 5 -18.96 7.95 -7.15
C GLY A 5 -17.84 8.11 -6.13
N PHE A 6 -17.47 7.01 -5.45
CA PHE A 6 -16.33 6.98 -4.53
C PHE A 6 -15.04 7.29 -5.29
N HIS A 7 -14.36 8.37 -4.90
CA HIS A 7 -13.04 8.71 -5.42
C HIS A 7 -11.98 8.11 -4.49
N VAL A 8 -11.13 7.27 -5.06
CA VAL A 8 -9.97 6.73 -4.37
C VAL A 8 -8.73 7.31 -5.00
N ASP A 9 -7.89 7.93 -4.17
CA ASP A 9 -6.56 8.34 -4.58
C ASP A 9 -5.65 7.11 -4.59
N ILE A 10 -5.48 6.53 -5.77
CA ILE A 10 -4.72 5.30 -5.94
C ILE A 10 -3.22 5.54 -5.71
N GLU A 11 -2.72 6.73 -6.05
CA GLU A 11 -1.33 7.10 -5.81
C GLU A 11 -1.07 7.26 -4.32
N ALA A 12 -2.01 7.82 -3.55
CA ALA A 12 -1.91 7.87 -2.10
C ALA A 12 -1.86 6.47 -1.46
N LEU A 13 -2.69 5.53 -1.94
CA LEU A 13 -2.66 4.14 -1.46
C LEU A 13 -1.32 3.45 -1.79
N ALA A 14 -0.83 3.62 -3.02
CA ALA A 14 0.44 3.05 -3.46
C ALA A 14 1.64 3.66 -2.69
N SER A 15 1.61 4.97 -2.45
CA SER A 15 2.61 5.67 -1.65
C SER A 15 2.61 5.18 -0.21
N ALA A 16 1.43 5.03 0.41
CA ALA A 16 1.31 4.54 1.77
C ALA A 16 1.82 3.10 1.92
N SER A 17 1.50 2.23 0.95
CA SER A 17 2.03 0.86 0.87
C SER A 17 3.56 0.87 0.83
N LYS A 18 4.15 1.68 -0.05
CA LYS A 18 5.61 1.82 -0.15
C LYS A 18 6.24 2.35 1.14
N SER A 19 5.70 3.43 1.70
CA SER A 19 6.24 4.03 2.93
C SER A 19 6.19 3.07 4.12
N MET A 20 5.19 2.19 4.19
CA MET A 20 5.16 1.14 5.20
C MET A 20 6.29 0.12 5.01
N GLY A 21 6.56 -0.29 3.77
CA GLY A 21 7.71 -1.13 3.45
C GLY A 21 9.04 -0.49 3.83
N ASP A 22 9.21 0.80 3.53
CA ASP A 22 10.42 1.56 3.89
C ASP A 22 10.61 1.62 5.43
N ILE A 23 9.54 1.88 6.19
CA ILE A 23 9.58 1.92 7.66
C ILE A 23 9.95 0.56 8.26
N VAL A 24 9.38 -0.53 7.72
CA VAL A 24 9.68 -1.89 8.18
C VAL A 24 11.15 -2.24 7.90
N HIS A 25 11.63 -1.91 6.70
CA HIS A 25 13.03 -2.14 6.33
C HIS A 25 14.03 -1.39 7.24
N ASP A 26 13.71 -0.14 7.58
CA ASP A 26 14.52 0.65 8.51
C ASP A 26 14.54 0.04 9.92
N GLN A 27 13.44 -0.59 10.35
CA GLN A 27 13.36 -1.27 11.64
C GLN A 27 14.15 -2.59 11.67
N ASP A 28 14.09 -3.40 10.61
CA ASP A 28 14.91 -4.62 10.48
C ASP A 28 16.42 -4.32 10.55
N SER A 29 16.80 -3.09 10.20
CA SER A 29 18.18 -2.61 10.23
C SER A 29 18.67 -2.21 11.63
N PHE A 30 17.81 -2.22 12.66
CA PHE A 30 18.13 -1.71 14.00
C PHE A 30 17.83 -2.73 15.13
N GLU A 31 18.75 -3.66 15.35
CA GLU A 31 18.63 -4.63 16.46
C GLU A 31 18.93 -4.00 17.84
N LEU A 32 17.88 -3.66 18.58
CA LEU A 32 18.01 -3.19 19.97
C LEU A 32 18.60 -4.22 20.94
N ARG A 33 18.63 -5.50 20.58
CA ARG A 33 19.22 -6.56 21.39
C ARG A 33 20.73 -6.37 21.60
N GLY A 34 21.42 -5.69 20.69
CA GLY A 34 22.84 -5.34 20.83
C GLY A 34 23.10 -4.08 21.65
N LEU A 35 22.08 -3.26 21.93
CA LEU A 35 22.25 -1.94 22.55
C LEU A 35 22.74 -2.01 23.99
N CYS A 36 22.34 -3.05 24.73
CA CYS A 36 22.73 -3.20 26.13
C CYS A 36 24.22 -3.53 26.31
N GLY A 37 24.94 -3.96 25.27
CA GLY A 37 26.38 -4.21 25.35
C GLY A 37 26.81 -5.21 26.44
N GLU A 38 28.10 -5.21 26.76
CA GLU A 38 28.70 -6.14 27.73
C GLU A 38 28.39 -5.76 29.19
N PRO A 39 28.16 -6.74 30.10
CA PRO A 39 27.83 -6.48 31.51
C PRO A 39 28.85 -5.60 32.24
N GLY A 40 30.14 -5.73 31.88
CA GLY A 40 31.24 -4.98 32.49
C GLY A 40 31.16 -3.46 32.31
N LEU A 41 30.32 -2.97 31.40
CA LEU A 41 30.13 -1.54 31.15
C LEU A 41 29.31 -0.82 32.24
N TYR A 42 28.56 -1.55 33.06
CA TYR A 42 27.51 -0.96 33.92
C TYR A 42 27.90 -0.86 35.39
N GLY A 43 29.06 -1.41 35.79
CA GLY A 43 29.54 -1.41 37.18
C GLY A 43 28.68 -2.21 38.18
N HIS A 44 27.48 -2.64 37.77
CA HIS A 44 26.53 -3.40 38.57
C HIS A 44 25.65 -4.28 37.65
N ASN A 45 25.68 -5.59 37.89
CA ASN A 45 24.97 -6.57 37.03
C ASN A 45 23.46 -6.31 36.95
N GLY A 46 22.81 -5.95 38.08
CA GLY A 46 21.37 -5.67 38.07
C GLY A 46 20.94 -4.49 37.17
N VAL A 47 21.83 -3.55 36.86
CA VAL A 47 21.54 -2.46 35.91
C VAL A 47 21.61 -2.98 34.48
N HIS A 48 22.63 -3.79 34.18
CA HIS A 48 22.76 -4.47 32.90
C HIS A 48 21.56 -5.40 32.65
N ASP A 49 21.21 -6.24 33.63
CA ASP A 49 20.09 -7.19 33.54
C ASP A 49 18.76 -6.47 33.25
N ALA A 50 18.48 -5.37 33.95
CA ALA A 50 17.26 -4.59 33.75
C ALA A 50 17.23 -3.94 32.35
N LEU A 51 18.36 -3.45 31.85
CA LEU A 51 18.45 -2.87 30.51
C LEU A 51 18.34 -3.96 29.43
N ALA A 52 18.96 -5.12 29.64
CA ALA A 52 18.87 -6.26 28.73
C ALA A 52 17.43 -6.78 28.64
N GLU A 53 16.71 -6.87 29.77
CA GLU A 53 15.28 -7.22 29.78
C GLU A 53 14.46 -6.20 28.98
N LEU A 54 14.69 -4.90 29.20
CA LEU A 54 14.02 -3.83 28.47
C LEU A 54 14.26 -3.95 26.97
N CYS A 55 15.52 -4.05 26.54
CA CYS A 55 15.90 -4.20 25.14
C CYS A 55 15.24 -5.43 24.51
N GLY A 56 15.25 -6.58 25.21
CA GLY A 56 14.62 -7.80 24.73
C GLY A 56 13.11 -7.67 24.53
N ARG A 57 12.40 -7.15 25.54
CA ARG A 57 10.94 -6.95 25.48
C ARG A 57 10.55 -5.93 24.43
N TRP A 58 11.33 -4.86 24.30
CA TRP A 58 11.06 -3.82 23.31
C TRP A 58 11.31 -4.32 21.89
N SER A 59 12.37 -5.11 21.63
CA SER A 59 12.57 -5.75 20.33
C SER A 59 11.38 -6.60 19.92
N VAL A 60 10.84 -7.44 20.81
CA VAL A 60 9.65 -8.24 20.50
C VAL A 60 8.44 -7.35 20.14
N GLY A 61 8.29 -6.22 20.83
CA GLY A 61 7.23 -5.26 20.53
C GLY A 61 7.40 -4.58 19.17
N LEU A 62 8.64 -4.24 18.80
CA LEU A 62 8.95 -3.69 17.48
C LEU A 62 8.74 -4.71 16.37
N ASP A 63 9.18 -5.96 16.55
CA ASP A 63 8.96 -7.05 15.59
C ASP A 63 7.46 -7.18 15.28
N ALA A 64 6.62 -7.23 16.31
CA ALA A 64 5.17 -7.33 16.15
C ALA A 64 4.53 -6.08 15.51
N LEU A 65 5.13 -4.90 15.70
CA LEU A 65 4.66 -3.67 15.05
C LEU A 65 5.06 -3.64 13.57
N SER A 66 6.28 -4.08 13.26
CA SER A 66 6.80 -4.21 11.89
C SER A 66 5.98 -5.22 11.09
N ASP A 67 5.66 -6.39 11.65
CA ASP A 67 4.78 -7.38 11.02
C ASP A 67 3.43 -6.76 10.63
N ARG A 68 2.80 -6.03 11.56
CA ARG A 68 1.51 -5.37 11.31
C ARG A 68 1.60 -4.25 10.29
N ALA A 69 2.70 -3.49 10.29
CA ALA A 69 2.94 -2.45 9.30
C ALA A 69 3.12 -3.07 7.90
N SER A 70 3.81 -4.20 7.81
CA SER A 70 3.96 -4.99 6.59
C SER A 70 2.61 -5.47 6.06
N ASP A 71 1.80 -6.11 6.90
CA ASP A 71 0.46 -6.58 6.54
C ASP A 71 -0.44 -5.44 6.03
N LEU A 72 -0.39 -4.28 6.69
CA LEU A 72 -1.15 -3.10 6.28
C LEU A 72 -0.63 -2.53 4.95
N GLY A 73 0.68 -2.47 4.77
CA GLY A 73 1.31 -2.05 3.51
C GLY A 73 0.89 -2.93 2.34
N ASP A 74 0.87 -4.25 2.54
CA ASP A 74 0.41 -5.23 1.56
C ASP A 74 -1.07 -5.05 1.21
N LEU A 75 -1.93 -4.82 2.20
CA LEU A 75 -3.35 -4.58 1.99
C LEU A 75 -3.60 -3.30 1.19
N LEU A 76 -2.88 -2.22 1.49
CA LEU A 76 -2.95 -0.96 0.75
C LEU A 76 -2.51 -1.14 -0.71
N GLY A 77 -1.43 -1.90 -0.94
CA GLY A 77 -0.95 -2.24 -2.27
C GLY A 77 -1.96 -3.06 -3.07
N LYS A 78 -2.58 -4.06 -2.45
CA LYS A 78 -3.65 -4.87 -3.05
C LYS A 78 -4.87 -4.02 -3.41
N ALA A 79 -5.26 -3.10 -2.53
CA ALA A 79 -6.36 -2.17 -2.80
C ALA A 79 -6.04 -1.26 -4.00
N ALA A 80 -4.85 -0.66 -4.04
CA ALA A 80 -4.40 0.18 -5.16
C ALA A 80 -4.43 -0.58 -6.49
N ALA A 81 -3.95 -1.83 -6.51
CA ALA A 81 -3.97 -2.68 -7.69
C ALA A 81 -5.41 -2.99 -8.16
N ALA A 82 -6.31 -3.30 -7.22
CA ALA A 82 -7.72 -3.56 -7.53
C ALA A 82 -8.42 -2.33 -8.13
N TYR A 83 -8.20 -1.14 -7.56
CA TYR A 83 -8.76 0.10 -8.11
C TYR A 83 -8.22 0.42 -9.51
N ARG A 84 -6.92 0.27 -9.76
CA ARG A 84 -6.33 0.45 -11.10
C ARG A 84 -6.92 -0.52 -12.13
N ALA A 85 -7.15 -1.77 -11.75
CA ALA A 85 -7.73 -2.76 -12.67
C ALA A 85 -9.16 -2.37 -13.10
N VAL A 86 -9.98 -1.89 -12.16
CA VAL A 86 -11.34 -1.41 -12.46
C VAL A 86 -11.30 -0.13 -13.31
N GLU A 87 -10.42 0.81 -12.99
CA GLU A 87 -10.24 2.03 -13.77
C GLU A 87 -9.86 1.71 -15.23
N HIS A 88 -8.90 0.79 -15.42
CA HIS A 88 -8.48 0.36 -16.76
C HIS A 88 -9.62 -0.30 -17.54
N SER A 89 -10.35 -1.22 -16.90
CA SER A 89 -11.51 -1.89 -17.50
C SER A 89 -12.60 -0.90 -17.91
N ASN A 90 -12.87 0.11 -17.09
CA ASN A 90 -13.87 1.14 -17.39
C ASN A 90 -13.40 2.06 -18.52
N ALA A 91 -12.12 2.47 -18.51
CA ALA A 91 -11.54 3.27 -19.57
C ALA A 91 -11.56 2.52 -20.92
N ASP A 92 -11.32 1.21 -20.93
CA ASP A 92 -11.41 0.38 -22.13
C ASP A 92 -12.84 0.28 -22.65
N ALA A 93 -13.83 0.11 -21.76
CA ALA A 93 -15.24 0.09 -22.13
C ALA A 93 -15.69 1.41 -22.78
N LEU A 94 -15.09 2.54 -22.40
CA LEU A 94 -15.40 3.86 -22.96
C LEU A 94 -14.73 4.15 -24.32
N LYS A 95 -13.80 3.30 -24.78
CA LYS A 95 -13.14 3.45 -26.11
C LYS A 95 -13.99 2.93 -27.26
N SER A 96 -15.05 2.16 -26.98
CA SER A 96 -16.00 1.66 -27.97
C SER A 96 -17.36 2.28 -27.69
N ASP A 97 -17.87 3.08 -28.63
CA ASP A 97 -19.21 3.64 -28.56
C ASP A 97 -20.20 2.66 -29.22
N PRO A 98 -21.00 1.90 -28.45
CA PRO A 98 -22.00 0.99 -29.00
C PRO A 98 -23.15 1.72 -29.73
N GLY A 99 -23.25 3.05 -29.60
CA GLY A 99 -24.20 3.88 -30.33
C GLY A 99 -23.78 4.22 -31.76
N TRP A 100 -22.52 3.99 -32.15
CA TRP A 100 -22.03 4.34 -33.49
C TRP A 100 -22.77 3.61 -34.61
N ASP A 101 -23.06 2.32 -34.42
CA ASP A 101 -23.81 1.50 -35.38
C ASP A 101 -25.31 1.86 -35.42
N ALA A 102 -25.82 2.56 -34.41
CA ALA A 102 -27.22 2.97 -34.33
C ALA A 102 -27.51 4.28 -35.08
N VAL A 103 -26.47 5.04 -35.47
CA VAL A 103 -26.61 6.37 -36.09
C VAL A 103 -26.12 6.41 -37.54
N THR A 104 -25.59 5.31 -38.10
CA THR A 104 -25.36 5.23 -39.56
C THR A 104 -26.69 5.42 -40.30
N PRO A 105 -26.90 6.53 -41.01
CA PRO A 105 -28.13 6.75 -41.75
C PRO A 105 -28.18 5.78 -42.93
N ASP A 106 -29.35 5.21 -43.22
CA ASP A 106 -29.59 4.50 -44.49
C ASP A 106 -29.14 5.38 -45.68
N GLU A 107 -28.56 4.75 -46.71
CA GLU A 107 -28.20 5.44 -47.95
C GLU A 107 -29.44 6.19 -48.47
N PRO A 108 -29.29 7.45 -48.92
CA PRO A 108 -30.42 8.22 -49.43
C PRO A 108 -31.02 7.51 -50.63
N THR A 109 -32.21 6.92 -50.47
CA THR A 109 -33.01 6.42 -51.58
C THR A 109 -33.36 7.59 -52.48
N VAL A 110 -32.67 7.69 -53.62
CA VAL A 110 -33.04 8.61 -54.70
C VAL A 110 -34.42 8.17 -55.19
N GLY A 111 -35.43 9.00 -54.93
CA GLY A 111 -36.82 8.74 -55.32
C GLY A 111 -36.92 8.51 -56.83
N ALA A 112 -37.59 7.41 -57.20
CA ALA A 112 -37.97 7.16 -58.58
C ALA A 112 -39.04 8.18 -59.00
N VAL A 113 -38.77 8.90 -60.09
CA VAL A 113 -39.72 9.77 -60.80
C VAL A 113 -40.53 8.92 -61.77
#